data_AF-A0A357CFV6-F1
#
_entry.id   AF-A0A357CFV6-F1
#
_cell.length_a   1.000
_cell.length_b   1.000
_cell.length_c   1.000
_cell.angle_alpha   90.00
_cell.angle_beta   90.00
_cell.angle_gamma   90.00
#
_symmetry.space_group_name_H-M   'P 1'
#
loop_
_entity.id
_entity.type
_entity.pdbx_description
1 polymer ?
#
loop_
_entity_poly.entity_id
_entity_poly.type
_entity_poly.pdbx_seq_one_letter_code
_entity_poly.pdbx_strand_id
1 'polypeptide(L)'
;NVFLRDRFTCQYCGDDQDLTFDHLVPRSRGGLTRWENVVTACAPCNLQKGGKLPGEAKMHPAQRPYRPTVFELHRNGRLFPPNYLHESWFDYLYWDTELEP
;
A
#
# COMPACT_ATOMS: atom_id res chain seq x y z
N ASN A 1 9.08 1.58 -1.93
CA ASN A 1 8.08 0.53 -1.65
C ASN A 1 7.10 1.05 -0.61
N VAL A 2 5.86 1.34 -1.01
CA VAL A 2 4.80 1.86 -0.10
C VAL A 2 4.41 0.81 0.94
N PHE A 3 4.29 -0.47 0.55
CA PHE A 3 4.03 -1.55 1.49
C PHE A 3 5.10 -1.62 2.59
N LEU A 4 6.37 -1.52 2.25
CA LEU A 4 7.44 -1.51 3.26
C LEU A 4 7.39 -0.27 4.18
N ARG A 5 7.03 0.90 3.66
CA ARG A 5 6.80 2.11 4.49
C ARG A 5 5.69 1.85 5.52
N ASP A 6 4.62 1.21 5.06
CA ASP A 6 3.41 0.89 5.80
C ASP A 6 3.49 -0.48 6.50
N ARG A 7 4.70 -1.07 6.54
CA ARG A 7 5.03 -2.34 7.20
C ARG A 7 4.15 -3.51 6.79
N PHE A 8 3.73 -3.56 5.53
CA PHE A 8 2.82 -4.58 5.00
C PHE A 8 1.54 -4.70 5.84
N THR A 9 0.99 -3.56 6.24
CA THR A 9 -0.29 -3.51 6.98
C THR A 9 -1.22 -2.47 6.38
N CYS A 10 -2.50 -2.80 6.32
CA CYS A 10 -3.58 -1.91 5.95
C CYS A 10 -3.57 -0.71 6.90
N GLN A 11 -3.43 0.49 6.34
CA GLN A 11 -3.38 1.70 7.15
C GLN A 11 -4.73 2.05 7.77
N TYR A 12 -5.83 1.39 7.40
CA TYR A 12 -7.16 1.65 7.97
C TYR A 12 -7.53 0.70 9.11
N CYS A 13 -7.27 -0.60 8.97
CA CYS A 13 -7.69 -1.62 9.95
C CYS A 13 -6.53 -2.40 10.58
N GLY A 14 -5.31 -2.31 10.03
CA GLY A 14 -4.13 -3.04 10.52
C GLY A 14 -3.95 -4.46 9.98
N ASP A 15 -4.89 -4.96 9.18
CA ASP A 15 -4.80 -6.29 8.54
C ASP A 15 -3.62 -6.37 7.55
N ASP A 16 -3.04 -7.54 7.35
CA ASP A 16 -1.88 -7.80 6.48
C ASP A 16 -2.22 -8.62 5.22
N GLN A 17 -3.49 -9.01 5.06
CA GLN A 17 -3.96 -9.79 3.91
C GLN A 17 -4.53 -8.92 2.78
N ASP A 18 -4.46 -9.42 1.53
CA ASP A 18 -5.03 -8.82 0.32
C ASP A 18 -4.74 -7.32 0.18
N LEU A 19 -3.48 -6.95 0.40
CA LEU A 19 -3.03 -5.56 0.41
C LEU A 19 -2.98 -4.97 -1.00
N THR A 20 -3.51 -3.75 -1.10
CA THR A 20 -3.59 -2.94 -2.31
C THR A 20 -3.09 -1.51 -2.03
N PHE A 21 -3.02 -0.70 -3.07
CA PHE A 21 -2.78 0.74 -2.93
C PHE A 21 -4.11 1.52 -2.95
N ASP A 22 -4.27 2.42 -1.99
CA ASP A 22 -5.38 3.38 -1.96
C ASP A 22 -4.85 4.82 -2.05
N HIS A 23 -5.58 5.66 -2.79
CA HIS A 23 -5.31 7.08 -2.88
C HIS A 23 -6.18 7.87 -1.91
N LEU A 24 -5.59 8.60 -0.97
CA LEU A 24 -6.34 9.44 -0.02
C LEU A 24 -7.24 10.42 -0.74
N VAL A 25 -6.72 11.19 -1.69
CA VAL A 25 -7.52 11.87 -2.71
C VAL A 25 -7.70 10.90 -3.87
N PRO A 26 -8.92 10.41 -4.17
CA PRO A 26 -9.15 9.46 -5.25
C PRO A 26 -8.76 10.02 -6.62
N ARG A 27 -8.33 9.15 -7.55
CA ARG A 27 -7.99 9.57 -8.92
C ARG A 27 -9.15 10.25 -9.64
N SER A 28 -10.38 9.79 -9.40
CA SER A 28 -11.61 10.41 -9.93
C SER A 28 -11.82 11.86 -9.48
N ARG A 29 -11.11 12.31 -8.44
CA ARG A 29 -11.12 13.67 -7.90
C ARG A 29 -9.79 14.40 -8.12
N GLY A 30 -8.99 13.95 -9.10
CA GLY A 30 -7.69 14.56 -9.43
C GLY A 30 -6.53 14.14 -8.53
N GLY A 31 -6.71 13.10 -7.72
CA GLY A 31 -5.65 12.55 -6.87
C GLY A 31 -4.48 11.99 -7.66
N LEU A 32 -3.26 12.42 -7.31
CA LEU A 32 -2.03 11.97 -7.96
C LEU A 32 -1.44 10.74 -7.27
N THR A 33 -0.78 9.87 -8.04
CA THR A 33 0.00 8.75 -7.50
C THR A 33 1.36 9.27 -7.01
N ARG A 34 1.40 9.78 -5.79
CA ARG A 34 2.62 10.28 -5.12
C ARG A 34 2.67 9.80 -3.67
N TRP A 35 3.85 9.87 -3.08
CA TRP A 35 4.13 9.37 -1.73
C TRP A 35 3.19 9.93 -0.67
N GLU A 36 2.76 11.18 -0.82
CA GLU A 36 1.92 11.94 0.10
C GLU A 36 0.42 11.69 -0.11
N ASN A 37 0.05 10.85 -1.09
CA ASN A 37 -1.35 10.57 -1.40
C ASN A 37 -1.67 9.07 -1.44
N VAL A 38 -0.66 8.20 -1.42
CA VAL A 38 -0.86 6.74 -1.54
C VAL A 38 -0.51 6.05 -0.23
N VAL A 39 -1.38 5.15 0.21
CA VAL A 39 -1.20 4.28 1.39
C VAL A 39 -1.51 2.82 1.04
N THR A 40 -1.04 1.91 1.88
CA THR A 40 -1.45 0.51 1.86
C THR A 40 -2.85 0.34 2.46
N ALA A 41 -3.71 -0.42 1.80
CA ALA A 41 -5.05 -0.77 2.28
C ALA A 41 -5.41 -2.19 1.87
N CYS A 42 -6.03 -2.99 2.74
CA CYS A 42 -6.61 -4.27 2.33
C CYS A 42 -7.80 -4.03 1.37
N ALA A 43 -8.09 -5.01 0.51
CA ALA A 43 -9.17 -4.90 -0.48
C ALA A 43 -10.55 -4.49 0.13
N PRO A 44 -11.00 -5.03 1.29
CA PRO A 44 -12.25 -4.60 1.92
C PRO A 44 -12.26 -3.11 2.31
N CYS A 45 -11.21 -2.61 2.94
CA CYS A 45 -11.12 -1.20 3.32
C CYS A 45 -11.01 -0.29 2.09
N ASN A 46 -10.24 -0.69 1.09
CA ASN A 46 -10.11 0.07 -0.16
C ASN A 46 -11.49 0.20 -0.86
N LEU A 47 -12.24 -0.91 -0.94
CA LEU A 47 -13.60 -0.91 -1.48
C LEU A 47 -14.56 -0.05 -0.64
N GLN A 48 -14.50 -0.14 0.69
CA GLN A 48 -15.34 0.63 1.59
C GLN A 48 -15.11 2.14 1.46
N LYS A 49 -13.85 2.57 1.34
CA LYS A 49 -13.51 3.98 1.10
C LYS A 49 -13.95 4.41 -0.30
N GLY A 50 -13.62 3.61 -1.31
CA GLY A 50 -13.95 3.87 -2.71
C GLY A 50 -13.52 5.26 -3.19
N GLY A 51 -14.38 5.92 -3.97
CA GLY A 51 -14.16 7.27 -4.51
C GLY A 51 -14.37 8.42 -3.51
N LYS A 52 -14.33 8.16 -2.21
CA LYS A 52 -14.53 9.17 -1.15
C LYS A 52 -13.20 9.69 -0.62
N LEU A 53 -13.22 10.93 -0.14
CA LEU A 53 -12.14 11.51 0.66
C LEU A 53 -12.13 10.86 2.07
N PRO A 54 -10.99 10.89 2.79
CA PRO A 54 -10.88 10.27 4.12
C PRO A 54 -11.95 10.75 5.10
N GLY A 55 -12.23 12.06 5.09
CA GLY A 55 -13.27 12.65 5.94
C GLY A 55 -14.70 12.24 5.57
N GLU A 56 -14.98 12.00 4.29
CA GLU A 56 -16.30 11.54 3.82
C GLU A 56 -16.54 10.07 4.18
N ALA A 57 -15.49 9.24 4.09
CA ALA A 57 -15.55 7.84 4.47
C ALA A 57 -15.43 7.63 6.00
N LYS A 58 -14.99 8.65 6.74
CA LYS A 58 -14.54 8.55 8.14
C LYS A 58 -13.44 7.51 8.33
N MET A 59 -12.60 7.35 7.30
CA MET A 59 -11.50 6.40 7.26
C MET A 59 -10.20 7.18 7.15
N HIS A 60 -9.44 7.22 8.24
CA HIS A 60 -8.15 7.91 8.29
C HIS A 60 -7.04 6.88 8.44
N PRO A 61 -5.94 7.00 7.69
CA PRO A 61 -4.83 6.08 7.83
C PRO A 61 -4.16 6.27 9.21
N ALA A 62 -3.69 5.18 9.80
CA ALA A 62 -2.97 5.17 11.07
C ALA A 62 -1.72 6.06 11.02
N GLN A 63 -1.07 6.13 9.86
CA GLN A 63 0.03 7.04 9.58
C GLN A 63 -0.27 7.91 8.36
N ARG A 64 0.02 9.21 8.44
CA ARG A 64 -0.09 10.09 7.27
C ARG A 64 0.94 9.67 6.21
N PRO A 65 0.54 9.60 4.93
CA PRO A 65 1.46 9.22 3.86
C PRO A 65 2.56 10.26 3.70
N TYR A 66 3.79 9.76 3.56
CA TYR A 66 4.97 10.57 3.33
C TYR A 66 5.96 9.82 2.45
N ARG A 67 6.96 10.54 1.92
CA ARG A 67 8.11 9.96 1.23
C ARG A 67 9.15 9.53 2.27
N PRO A 68 9.36 8.22 2.49
CA PRO A 68 10.35 7.77 3.45
C PRO A 68 11.76 7.98 2.92
N THR A 69 12.69 8.22 3.83
CA THR A 69 14.12 8.15 3.57
C THR A 69 14.56 6.70 3.35
N VAL A 70 15.71 6.52 2.71
CA VAL A 70 16.32 5.20 2.52
C VAL A 70 16.61 4.53 3.89
N PHE A 71 17.06 5.31 4.88
CA PHE A 71 17.31 4.81 6.22
C PHE A 71 16.04 4.29 6.92
N GLU A 72 14.91 4.98 6.79
CA GLU A 72 13.63 4.51 7.33
C GLU A 72 13.16 3.22 6.65
N LEU A 73 13.32 3.12 5.32
CA LEU A 73 12.99 1.89 4.60
C LEU A 73 13.87 0.72 5.06
N HIS A 74 15.18 0.92 5.24
CA HIS A 74 16.06 -0.12 5.80
C HIS A 74 15.69 -0.48 7.24
N ARG A 75 15.33 0.50 8.07
CA ARG A 75 14.87 0.26 9.44
C ARG A 75 13.60 -0.60 9.45
N ASN A 76 12.62 -0.28 8.62
CA ASN A 76 11.40 -1.09 8.48
C ASN A 76 11.73 -2.49 7.94
N GLY A 77 12.64 -2.60 6.96
CA GLY A 77 13.04 -3.88 6.38
C GLY A 77 13.65 -4.86 7.38
N ARG A 78 14.36 -4.37 8.40
CA ARG A 78 14.93 -5.19 9.48
C ARG A 78 13.88 -5.85 10.38
N LEU A 79 12.61 -5.41 10.32
CA LEU A 79 11.50 -6.02 11.06
C LEU A 79 10.99 -7.30 10.40
N PHE A 80 11.42 -7.60 9.18
CA PHE A 80 11.01 -8.76 8.40
C PHE A 80 12.20 -9.71 8.19
N PRO A 81 11.96 -11.02 8.00
CA PRO A 81 13.01 -11.97 7.68
C PRO A 81 13.84 -11.55 6.45
N PRO A 82 15.10 -11.97 6.33
CA PRO A 82 15.89 -11.79 5.12
C PRO A 82 15.13 -12.34 3.91
N ASN A 83 15.11 -11.60 2.79
CA ASN A 83 14.38 -11.95 1.56
C ASN A 83 12.85 -12.09 1.73
N TYR A 84 12.24 -11.42 2.71
CA TYR A 84 10.78 -11.36 2.81
C TYR A 84 10.18 -10.75 1.53
N LEU A 85 9.65 -11.62 0.70
CA LEU A 85 8.88 -11.29 -0.48
C LEU A 85 7.41 -11.40 -0.10
N HIS A 86 6.75 -10.26 0.02
CA HIS A 86 5.30 -10.26 0.24
C HIS A 86 4.61 -10.90 -0.98
N GLU A 87 3.61 -11.74 -0.74
CA GLU A 87 2.98 -12.58 -1.77
C GLU A 87 2.48 -11.75 -2.97
N SER A 88 2.03 -10.52 -2.73
CA SER A 88 1.60 -9.58 -3.78
C SER A 88 2.71 -9.14 -4.75
N TRP A 89 3.98 -9.47 -4.51
CA TRP A 89 5.11 -9.22 -5.42
C TRP A 89 5.39 -10.40 -6.34
N PHE A 90 4.80 -11.58 -6.11
CA PHE A 90 4.88 -12.69 -7.06
C PHE A 90 4.33 -12.25 -8.43
N ASP A 91 3.21 -11.53 -8.48
CA ASP A 91 2.64 -11.06 -9.76
C ASP A 91 3.60 -10.19 -10.58
N TYR A 92 4.49 -9.43 -9.93
CA TYR A 92 5.47 -8.58 -10.60
C TYR A 92 6.81 -9.29 -10.91
N LEU A 93 7.09 -10.41 -10.26
CA LEU A 93 8.29 -11.22 -10.49
C LEU A 93 8.08 -12.32 -11.52
N TYR A 94 6.84 -12.77 -11.72
CA TYR A 94 6.50 -13.88 -12.61
C TYR A 94 5.99 -13.44 -13.99
N TRP A 95 5.98 -12.13 -14.28
CA TRP A 95 5.59 -11.63 -15.61
C TRP A 95 6.67 -11.77 -16.70
N ASP A 96 7.85 -12.26 -16.34
CA ASP A 96 8.89 -12.71 -17.29
C ASP A 96 8.83 -14.23 -17.56
N THR A 97 7.85 -14.95 -17.00
CA THR A 97 7.61 -16.34 -17.42
C THR A 97 6.87 -16.30 -18.74
N GLU A 98 7.53 -16.72 -19.83
CA GLU A 98 6.88 -16.93 -21.13
C GLU A 98 5.55 -17.67 -20.92
N LEU A 99 4.46 -17.04 -21.34
CA LEU A 99 3.17 -17.73 -21.44
C LEU A 99 3.38 -18.87 -22.42
N GLU A 100 3.40 -20.11 -21.93
CA GLU A 100 3.33 -21.28 -22.81
C GLU A 100 2.07 -21.18 -23.69
N PRO A 101 2.16 -21.61 -24.96
CA PRO A 101 1.21 -21.25 -26.03
C PRO A 101 -0.23 -21.71 -25.82
#